data_AF-A0A4Q3FPJ8-F1
#
_entry.id   AF-A0A4Q3FPJ8-F1
#
_cell.length_a   1.000
_cell.length_b   1.000
_cell.length_c   1.000
_cell.angle_alpha   90.00
_cell.angle_beta   90.00
_cell.angle_gamma   90.00
#
_symmetry.space_group_name_H-M   'P 1'
#
loop_
_entity.id
_entity.type
_entity.pdbx_description
1 polymer ?
#
loop_
_entity_poly.entity_id
_entity_poly.type
_entity_poly.pdbx_seq_one_letter_code
_entity_poly.pdbx_strand_id
1 'polypeptide(L)' 'MGKRSIKESDEGAPLFSNFKSYSVDEIIAAGGTTAFANKLGKHPENLVNKLKDLPEDAFLTEEELVQALKMLKESK' A
#
# COMPACT_ATOMS: atom_id res chain seq x y z
N MET A 1 -47.29 28.75 -22.20
CA MET A 1 -46.82 27.61 -21.37
C MET A 1 -45.36 27.34 -21.71
N GLY A 2 -44.43 27.87 -20.91
CA GLY A 2 -42.98 27.71 -21.15
C GLY A 2 -42.46 26.43 -20.49
N LYS A 3 -41.83 25.54 -21.27
CA LYS A 3 -41.15 24.36 -20.73
C LYS A 3 -39.89 24.82 -19.99
N ARG A 4 -39.80 24.53 -18.69
CA ARG A 4 -38.57 24.72 -17.90
C ARG A 4 -37.60 23.60 -18.31
N SER A 5 -36.52 23.92 -18.99
CA SER A 5 -35.41 22.98 -19.15
C SER A 5 -34.71 22.85 -17.80
N ILE A 6 -34.73 21.64 -17.25
CA ILE A 6 -33.86 21.29 -16.13
C ILE A 6 -32.47 21.17 -16.77
N LYS A 7 -31.60 22.14 -16.50
CA LYS A 7 -30.17 21.98 -16.78
C LYS A 7 -29.66 21.02 -15.71
N GLU A 8 -29.42 19.77 -16.08
CA GLU A 8 -28.50 18.93 -15.30
C GLU A 8 -27.15 19.64 -15.36
N SER A 9 -26.79 20.29 -14.25
CA SER A 9 -25.42 20.72 -14.01
C SER A 9 -24.56 19.47 -13.94
N ASP A 10 -24.04 19.06 -15.07
CA ASP A 10 -22.81 18.27 -15.14
C ASP A 10 -21.67 19.13 -14.57
N GLU A 11 -20.64 18.48 -14.03
CA GLU A 11 -19.48 19.06 -13.34
C GLU A 11 -19.61 19.29 -11.81
N GLY A 12 -20.10 18.28 -11.11
CA GLY A 12 -19.62 18.02 -9.75
C GLY A 12 -18.62 16.88 -9.80
N ALA A 13 -17.31 17.18 -9.83
CA ALA A 13 -16.29 16.14 -9.65
C ALA A 13 -16.66 15.30 -8.42
N PRO A 14 -16.64 13.95 -8.49
CA PRO A 14 -17.09 13.15 -7.37
C PRO A 14 -16.27 13.55 -6.15
N LEU A 15 -16.94 13.92 -5.04
CA LEU A 15 -16.33 14.39 -3.79
C LEU A 15 -15.21 13.46 -3.28
N PHE A 16 -15.19 12.23 -3.79
CA PHE A 16 -14.28 11.18 -3.42
C PHE A 16 -13.28 10.74 -4.51
N SER A 17 -13.13 11.49 -5.62
CA SER A 17 -12.23 11.11 -6.72
C SER A 17 -10.78 10.89 -6.26
N ASN A 18 -10.38 11.57 -5.18
CA ASN A 18 -9.03 11.53 -4.65
C ASN A 18 -8.85 10.51 -3.52
N PHE A 19 -9.91 9.82 -3.10
CA PHE A 19 -9.85 8.83 -2.03
C PHE A 19 -9.89 7.42 -2.61
N LYS A 20 -8.89 6.64 -2.24
CA LYS A 20 -8.86 5.22 -2.54
C LYS A 20 -9.96 4.53 -1.75
N SER A 21 -10.92 3.92 -2.43
CA SER A 21 -11.93 3.05 -1.81
C SER A 21 -11.34 1.65 -1.60
N TYR A 22 -11.74 1.00 -0.51
CA TYR A 22 -11.42 -0.39 -0.23
C TYR A 22 -12.73 -1.15 -0.08
N SER A 23 -12.78 -2.36 -0.63
CA SER A 23 -13.87 -3.30 -0.43
C SER A 23 -13.87 -3.81 1.01
N VAL A 24 -15.04 -4.26 1.47
CA VAL A 24 -15.19 -4.89 2.78
C VAL A 24 -14.28 -6.12 2.89
N ASP A 25 -14.16 -6.90 1.81
CA ASP A 25 -13.30 -8.09 1.76
C ASP A 25 -11.81 -7.75 1.94
N GLU A 26 -11.33 -6.65 1.34
CA GLU A 26 -9.96 -6.18 1.54
C GLU A 26 -9.70 -5.77 2.99
N ILE A 27 -10.65 -5.08 3.62
CA ILE A 27 -10.54 -4.67 5.02
C ILE A 27 -10.51 -5.90 5.93
N ILE A 28 -11.37 -6.89 5.69
CA ILE A 28 -11.43 -8.14 6.47
C ILE A 28 -10.14 -8.95 6.27
N ALA A 29 -9.65 -9.07 5.03
CA ALA A 29 -8.41 -9.78 4.74
C ALA A 29 -7.20 -9.14 5.44
N ALA A 30 -7.11 -7.80 5.41
CA ALA A 30 -6.05 -7.04 6.10
C ALA A 30 -6.15 -7.18 7.63
N GLY A 31 -7.36 -7.11 8.19
CA GLY A 31 -7.60 -7.32 9.63
C GLY A 31 -7.27 -8.76 10.05
N GLY A 32 -7.68 -9.75 9.26
CA GLY A 32 -7.42 -11.17 9.53
C GLY A 32 -5.94 -11.54 9.46
N THR A 33 -5.21 -11.01 8.47
CA THR A 33 -3.75 -11.18 8.40
C THR A 33 -3.04 -10.53 9.58
N THR A 34 -3.50 -9.35 10.01
CA THR A 34 -2.96 -8.67 11.21
C THR A 34 -3.21 -9.50 12.48
N ALA A 35 -4.44 -9.98 12.68
CA ALA A 35 -4.78 -10.83 13.82
C ALA A 35 -3.99 -12.14 13.82
N PHE A 36 -3.79 -12.76 12.66
CA PHE A 36 -2.97 -13.95 12.50
C PHE A 36 -1.49 -13.71 12.84
N ALA A 37 -0.91 -12.62 12.34
CA ALA A 37 0.46 -12.23 12.66
C ALA A 37 0.66 -12.01 14.17
N ASN A 38 -0.30 -11.35 14.82
CA ASN A 38 -0.31 -11.17 16.28
C ASN A 38 -0.35 -12.51 17.02
N LYS A 39 -1.18 -13.47 16.58
CA LYS A 39 -1.24 -14.82 17.16
C LYS A 39 0.09 -15.57 17.04
N LEU A 40 0.84 -15.34 15.98
CA LEU A 40 2.17 -15.93 15.76
C LEU A 40 3.30 -15.20 16.52
N GLY A 41 2.98 -14.16 17.31
CA GLY A 41 3.97 -13.30 17.97
C GLY A 41 4.84 -12.50 16.98
N LYS A 42 4.37 -12.37 15.72
CA LYS A 42 5.05 -11.65 14.65
C LYS A 42 4.49 -10.24 14.59
N HIS A 43 4.88 -9.41 15.55
CA HIS A 43 4.51 -8.00 15.55
C HIS A 43 5.40 -7.21 14.57
N PRO A 44 4.83 -6.38 13.68
CA PRO A 44 5.60 -5.55 12.75
C PRO A 44 6.62 -4.65 13.47
N GLU A 45 6.29 -4.16 14.66
CA GLU A 45 7.17 -3.36 15.51
C GLU A 45 8.48 -4.09 15.85
N ASN A 46 8.41 -5.41 16.08
CA ASN A 46 9.58 -6.23 16.35
C ASN A 46 10.50 -6.34 15.12
N LEU A 47 9.92 -6.35 13.91
CA LEU A 47 10.70 -6.32 12.69
C LEU A 47 11.42 -4.97 12.55
N VAL A 48 10.72 -3.86 12.78
CA VAL A 48 11.30 -2.52 12.70
C VAL A 48 12.44 -2.34 13.69
N ASN A 49 12.27 -2.78 14.94
CA ASN A 49 13.33 -2.70 15.95
C ASN A 49 14.56 -3.52 15.54
N LYS A 50 14.37 -4.76 15.07
CA LYS A 50 15.47 -5.58 14.56
C LYS A 50 16.17 -5.00 13.34
N LEU A 51 15.42 -4.32 12.47
CA LEU A 51 16.00 -3.61 11.31
C LEU A 51 16.85 -2.41 11.73
N LYS A 52 16.51 -1.75 12.84
CA LYS A 52 17.32 -0.64 13.38
C LYS A 52 18.58 -1.14 14.10
N ASP A 53 18.53 -2.33 14.69
CA ASP A 53 19.65 -2.93 15.41
C ASP A 53 20.67 -3.62 14.48
N LEU A 54 20.36 -3.73 13.17
CA LEU A 54 21.27 -4.29 12.18
C LEU A 54 22.45 -3.33 11.93
N PRO A 55 23.66 -3.86 11.75
CA PRO A 55 24.82 -3.04 11.43
C PRO A 55 24.68 -2.45 10.02
N GLU A 56 25.33 -1.31 9.77
CA GLU A 56 25.15 -0.56 8.51
C GLU A 56 25.61 -1.35 7.27
N ASP A 57 26.56 -2.28 7.46
CA ASP A 57 27.05 -3.20 6.42
C ASP A 57 26.09 -4.36 6.11
N ALA A 58 25.01 -4.52 6.89
CA ALA A 58 23.98 -5.52 6.59
C ALA A 58 23.00 -5.07 5.49
N PHE A 59 22.99 -3.78 5.15
CA PHE A 59 22.18 -3.23 4.07
C PHE A 59 23.03 -3.11 2.80
N LEU A 60 22.40 -3.38 1.65
CA LEU A 60 23.04 -3.16 0.36
C LEU A 60 23.33 -1.67 0.17
N THR A 61 24.49 -1.36 -0.39
CA THR A 61 24.74 0.00 -0.89
C THR A 61 23.84 0.29 -2.10
N GLU A 62 23.75 1.56 -2.50
CA GLU A 62 22.98 1.92 -3.70
C GLU A 62 23.47 1.19 -4.95
N GLU A 63 24.78 1.02 -5.09
CA GLU A 63 25.39 0.31 -6.21
C GLU A 63 25.03 -1.17 -6.20
N GLU A 64 25.12 -1.81 -5.03
CA GLU A 64 24.78 -3.22 -4.85
C GLU A 64 23.29 -3.48 -5.08
N LEU A 65 22.44 -2.55 -4.64
CA LEU A 65 21.00 -2.61 -4.87
C LEU A 65 20.64 -2.52 -6.36
N VAL A 66 21.26 -1.58 -7.09
CA VAL A 66 21.06 -1.45 -8.54
C VAL A 66 21.52 -2.72 -9.27
N GLN A 67 22.66 -3.27 -8.86
CA GLN A 67 23.19 -4.49 -9.47
C GLN A 67 22.32 -5.72 -9.17
N ALA A 68 21.86 -5.88 -7.93
CA ALA A 68 20.95 -6.95 -7.54
C ALA A 68 19.62 -6.87 -8.30
N LEU A 69 19.05 -5.67 -8.45
CA LEU A 69 17.83 -5.46 -9.23
C LEU A 69 18.00 -5.78 -10.71
N LYS A 70 19.19 -5.48 -11.27
CA LYS A 70 19.52 -5.83 -12.66
C LYS A 70 19.60 -7.34 -12.84
N MET A 71 20.32 -8.05 -11.95
CA MET A 71 20.41 -9.52 -11.96
C MET A 71 19.05 -10.18 -11.82
N LEU A 72 18.18 -9.67 -10.95
CA LEU A 72 16.83 -10.20 -10.75
C LEU A 72 15.98 -10.10 -12.03
N LYS A 73 16.09 -8.98 -12.75
CA LYS A 73 15.38 -8.77 -14.02
C LYS A 73 15.89 -9.66 -15.15
N GLU A 74 17.18 -9.96 -15.17
CA GLU A 74 17.80 -10.85 -16.17
C GLU A 74 17.55 -12.33 -15.87
N SER A 75 17.26 -12.67 -14.60
CA SER A 75 16.96 -14.05 -14.16
C SER A 75 15.51 -14.51 -14.40
N LYS A 76 14.67 -13.65 -15.01
CA LYS A 76 13.26 -13.91 -15.29
C LYS A 76 13.03 -14.09 -16.78
#